data_AF-M2ZY62-F1
#
_entry.id   AF-M2ZY62-F1
#
_cell.length_a   1.000
_cell.length_b   1.000
_cell.length_c   1.000
_cell.angle_alpha   90.00
_cell.angle_beta   90.00
_cell.angle_gamma   90.00
#
_symmetry.space_group_name_H-M   'P 1'
#
loop_
_entity.id
_entity.type
_entity.pdbx_description
1 polymer ?
#
loop_
_entity_poly.entity_id
_entity_poly.type
_entity_poly.pdbx_seq_one_letter_code
_entity_poly.pdbx_strand_id
1 'polypeptide(L)'
;MATPDTDVGEYDQYWRLASYQKWTKATLLGALQSSGIVVSRSLTRHALIGIKHRLDRAMVYYGDQRISTDELRKFVRDRGLSLPTPATRKALVNVLVAADETRTFDRFQDLPPELREDIYKLYFDAFPEKLICPTQPPLTRTNRLIREEALPIFYKSIRFQLAFFYGQSQSTSDETINKGTLRPDFPTTAFLHQLSARPDQILRKVVIDIGVASIEGFRFLDSSVLISAELTVKPKKGQIDKDISRMGRKPKKGKELVANVRSELKRSLRGCSKRAKEMLKLKDIYAARRAAENGFL
;
A
#
# COMPACT_ATOMS: atom_id res chain seq x y z
N MET A 1 -9.60 12.85 -7.19
CA MET A 1 -9.30 11.49 -6.70
C MET A 1 -10.34 11.11 -5.67
N ALA A 2 -10.90 9.90 -5.73
CA ALA A 2 -11.82 9.43 -4.70
C ALA A 2 -11.08 9.34 -3.36
N THR A 3 -11.68 9.86 -2.29
CA THR A 3 -11.15 9.71 -0.94
C THR A 3 -11.39 8.26 -0.48
N PRO A 4 -10.40 7.60 0.14
CA PRO A 4 -10.60 6.28 0.72
C PRO A 4 -11.78 6.29 1.70
N ASP A 5 -12.56 5.22 1.71
CA ASP A 5 -13.69 5.09 2.64
C ASP A 5 -13.13 4.91 4.06
N THR A 6 -13.30 5.91 4.93
CA THR A 6 -12.75 5.94 6.30
C THR A 6 -13.36 4.89 7.24
N ASP A 7 -14.40 4.19 6.79
CA ASP A 7 -15.19 3.24 7.59
C ASP A 7 -14.66 1.80 7.56
N VAL A 8 -13.70 1.50 6.68
CA VAL A 8 -13.09 0.17 6.58
C VAL A 8 -11.58 0.25 6.76
N GLY A 9 -11.05 -0.59 7.65
CA GLY A 9 -9.68 -0.53 8.17
C GLY A 9 -8.63 -0.04 7.17
N GLU A 10 -7.91 1.02 7.56
CA GLU A 10 -6.95 1.77 6.75
C GLU A 10 -5.86 0.88 6.09
N TYR A 11 -5.60 -0.29 6.67
CA TYR A 11 -4.52 -1.22 6.31
C TYR A 11 -4.71 -1.95 4.97
N ASP A 12 -5.95 -2.04 4.47
CA ASP A 12 -6.26 -2.75 3.21
C ASP A 12 -6.65 -1.79 2.08
N GLN A 13 -6.73 -0.48 2.36
CA GLN A 13 -7.28 0.47 1.38
C GLN A 13 -6.40 0.61 0.14
N TYR A 14 -5.11 0.30 0.24
CA TYR A 14 -4.15 0.48 -0.84
C TYR A 14 -4.40 -0.40 -2.08
N TRP A 15 -5.19 -1.47 -1.95
CA TRP A 15 -5.54 -2.35 -3.07
C TRP A 15 -7.04 -2.38 -3.38
N ARG A 16 -7.87 -1.73 -2.57
CA ARG A 16 -9.32 -1.73 -2.74
C ARG A 16 -9.73 -0.73 -3.81
N LEU A 17 -10.77 -1.10 -4.56
CA LEU A 17 -11.42 -0.15 -5.45
C LEU A 17 -12.06 0.96 -4.62
N ALA A 18 -12.06 2.18 -5.16
CA ALA A 18 -12.71 3.31 -4.52
C ALA A 18 -14.21 3.06 -4.34
N SER A 19 -14.74 3.51 -3.20
CA SER A 19 -16.18 3.52 -2.93
C SER A 19 -16.80 4.78 -3.52
N TYR A 20 -17.88 4.62 -4.28
CA TYR A 20 -18.62 5.69 -4.96
C TYR A 20 -20.03 5.87 -4.40
N GLN A 21 -20.33 5.22 -3.28
CA GLN A 21 -21.67 5.09 -2.72
C GLN A 21 -22.20 6.44 -2.24
N LYS A 22 -21.28 7.30 -1.79
CA LYS A 22 -21.51 8.68 -1.34
C LYS A 22 -21.55 9.70 -2.50
N TRP A 23 -21.19 9.31 -3.72
CA TRP A 23 -21.14 10.24 -4.86
C TRP A 23 -22.54 10.48 -5.45
N THR A 24 -22.81 11.74 -5.82
CA THR A 24 -24.05 12.08 -6.53
C THR A 24 -23.97 11.64 -7.99
N LYS A 25 -25.14 11.50 -8.65
CA LYS A 25 -25.22 11.20 -10.09
C LYS A 25 -24.47 12.25 -10.92
N ALA A 26 -24.57 13.52 -10.57
CA ALA A 26 -23.89 14.62 -11.26
C ALA A 26 -22.36 14.50 -11.15
N THR A 27 -21.85 14.22 -9.95
CA THR A 27 -20.40 14.00 -9.71
C THR A 27 -19.86 12.83 -10.52
N LEU A 28 -20.61 11.72 -10.58
CA LEU A 28 -20.22 10.53 -11.36
C LEU A 28 -20.18 10.83 -12.87
N LEU A 29 -21.19 11.54 -13.40
CA LEU A 29 -21.21 11.94 -14.81
C LEU A 29 -20.02 12.84 -15.15
N GLY A 30 -19.77 13.87 -14.34
CA GLY A 30 -18.62 14.76 -14.53
C GLY A 30 -17.30 14.00 -14.54
N ALA A 31 -17.10 13.10 -13.57
CA ALA A 31 -15.88 12.29 -13.51
C ALA A 31 -15.73 11.30 -14.69
N LEU A 32 -16.82 10.76 -15.24
CA LEU A 32 -16.78 9.91 -16.44
C LEU A 32 -16.40 10.73 -17.69
N GLN A 33 -16.97 11.92 -17.82
CA GLN A 33 -16.66 12.85 -18.91
C GLN A 33 -15.21 13.35 -18.85
N SER A 34 -14.70 13.66 -17.65
CA SER A 34 -13.28 14.03 -17.46
C SER A 34 -12.33 12.88 -17.77
N SER A 35 -12.77 11.62 -17.65
CA SER A 35 -12.02 10.44 -18.14
C SER A 35 -12.16 10.25 -19.66
N GLY A 36 -12.80 11.19 -20.36
CA GLY A 36 -12.99 11.15 -21.79
C GLY A 36 -14.05 10.16 -22.26
N ILE A 37 -15.00 9.74 -21.42
CA ILE A 37 -16.04 8.75 -21.78
C ILE A 37 -17.40 9.42 -21.96
N VAL A 38 -18.11 9.04 -23.02
CA VAL A 38 -19.45 9.54 -23.31
C VAL A 38 -20.50 8.53 -22.86
N VAL A 39 -21.26 8.90 -21.83
CA VAL A 39 -22.33 8.07 -21.25
C VAL A 39 -23.69 8.74 -21.38
N SER A 40 -24.76 7.94 -21.52
CA SER A 40 -26.13 8.47 -21.55
C SER A 40 -26.53 9.09 -20.21
N ARG A 41 -27.14 10.28 -20.26
CA ARG A 41 -27.70 10.95 -19.07
C ARG A 41 -28.85 10.17 -18.43
N SER A 42 -29.50 9.26 -19.17
CA SER A 42 -30.59 8.41 -18.66
C SER A 42 -30.12 7.30 -17.72
N LEU A 43 -28.82 7.01 -17.65
CA LEU A 43 -28.31 5.94 -16.78
C LEU A 43 -28.60 6.22 -15.30
N THR A 44 -28.90 5.16 -14.56
CA THR A 44 -29.12 5.23 -13.11
C THR A 44 -27.79 5.47 -12.38
N ARG A 45 -27.85 5.98 -11.14
CA ARG A 45 -26.64 6.17 -10.30
C ARG A 45 -25.85 4.86 -10.15
N HIS A 46 -26.56 3.75 -9.91
CA HIS A 46 -25.96 2.43 -9.76
C HIS A 46 -25.21 1.99 -11.02
N ALA A 47 -25.78 2.20 -12.22
CA ALA A 47 -25.10 1.91 -13.47
C ALA A 47 -23.82 2.74 -13.65
N LEU A 48 -23.84 4.03 -13.30
CA LEU A 48 -22.65 4.89 -13.37
C LEU A 48 -21.54 4.44 -12.41
N ILE A 49 -21.91 3.99 -11.20
CA ILE A 49 -20.96 3.40 -10.24
C ILE A 49 -20.32 2.14 -10.85
N GLY A 50 -21.12 1.26 -11.46
CA GLY A 50 -20.61 0.07 -12.15
C GLY A 50 -19.62 0.42 -13.27
N ILE A 51 -19.89 1.49 -14.03
CA ILE A 51 -18.95 2.00 -15.04
C ILE A 51 -17.66 2.49 -14.38
N LYS A 52 -17.73 3.25 -13.28
CA LYS A 52 -16.51 3.70 -12.59
C LYS A 52 -15.67 2.55 -12.04
N HIS A 53 -16.28 1.57 -11.39
CA HIS A 53 -15.54 0.37 -10.96
C HIS A 53 -14.91 -0.40 -12.13
N ARG A 54 -15.53 -0.38 -13.32
CA ARG A 54 -14.93 -0.97 -14.52
C ARG A 54 -13.66 -0.22 -14.95
N LEU A 55 -13.70 1.11 -14.94
CA LEU A 55 -12.55 1.93 -15.32
C LEU A 55 -11.41 1.87 -14.30
N ASP A 56 -11.72 1.80 -13.01
CA ASP A 56 -10.71 1.64 -11.97
C ASP A 56 -9.96 0.31 -12.10
N ARG A 57 -10.64 -0.72 -12.64
CA ARG A 57 -10.05 -2.01 -13.01
C ARG A 57 -9.34 -1.97 -14.38
N ALA A 58 -9.15 -0.78 -14.96
CA ALA A 58 -8.59 -0.56 -16.29
C ALA A 58 -9.32 -1.33 -17.42
N MET A 59 -10.62 -1.58 -17.27
CA MET A 59 -11.42 -2.28 -18.27
C MET A 59 -12.21 -1.31 -19.17
N VAL A 60 -12.40 -1.71 -20.42
CA VAL A 60 -13.11 -0.91 -21.43
C VAL A 60 -14.61 -0.86 -21.14
N TYR A 61 -15.20 0.34 -21.19
CA TYR A 61 -16.65 0.51 -21.16
C TYR A 61 -17.24 0.45 -22.58
N TYR A 62 -17.72 -0.72 -23.00
CA TYR A 62 -18.28 -0.93 -24.35
C TYR A 62 -19.60 -0.16 -24.62
N GLY A 63 -20.24 0.36 -23.57
CA GLY A 63 -21.44 1.19 -23.73
C GLY A 63 -21.15 2.62 -24.18
N ASP A 64 -19.88 3.02 -24.29
CA ASP A 64 -19.50 4.35 -24.76
C ASP A 64 -20.10 4.63 -26.15
N GLN A 65 -20.81 5.74 -26.27
CA GLN A 65 -21.54 6.09 -27.50
C GLN A 65 -20.63 6.29 -28.72
N ARG A 66 -19.33 6.51 -28.51
CA ARG A 66 -18.36 6.66 -29.59
C ARG A 66 -17.96 5.33 -30.23
N ILE A 67 -18.10 4.22 -29.50
CA ILE A 67 -17.80 2.89 -30.03
C ILE A 67 -18.96 2.47 -30.93
N SER A 68 -18.75 2.28 -32.22
CA SER A 68 -19.79 1.87 -33.17
C SER A 68 -20.26 0.42 -32.95
N THR A 69 -21.42 0.06 -33.48
CA THR A 69 -21.91 -1.33 -33.41
C THR A 69 -20.99 -2.30 -34.16
N ASP A 70 -20.35 -1.85 -35.24
CA ASP A 70 -19.43 -2.68 -36.01
C ASP A 70 -18.10 -2.92 -35.28
N GLU A 71 -17.60 -1.93 -34.53
CA GLU A 71 -16.48 -2.13 -33.61
C GLU A 71 -16.82 -3.13 -32.50
N LEU A 72 -18.03 -3.08 -31.94
CA LEU A 72 -18.46 -4.08 -30.96
C LEU A 72 -18.50 -5.49 -31.57
N ARG A 73 -19.03 -5.64 -32.79
CA ARG A 73 -18.99 -6.93 -33.51
C ARG A 73 -17.57 -7.39 -33.76
N LYS A 74 -16.67 -6.45 -34.10
CA LYS A 74 -15.24 -6.73 -34.27
C LYS A 74 -14.65 -7.25 -32.96
N PHE A 75 -14.87 -6.59 -31.82
CA PHE A 75 -14.39 -7.08 -30.52
C PHE A 75 -14.91 -8.47 -30.16
N VAL A 76 -16.18 -8.77 -30.48
CA VAL A 76 -16.76 -10.11 -30.25
C VAL A 76 -16.02 -11.15 -31.10
N ARG A 77 -15.80 -10.88 -32.39
CA ARG A 77 -15.08 -11.78 -33.30
C ARG A 77 -13.61 -11.95 -32.95
N ASP A 78 -12.90 -10.85 -32.68
CA ASP A 78 -11.47 -10.85 -32.34
C ASP A 78 -11.19 -11.64 -31.04
N ARG A 79 -12.20 -11.77 -30.17
CA ARG A 79 -12.14 -12.57 -28.94
C ARG A 79 -12.66 -13.99 -29.09
N GLY A 80 -13.07 -14.39 -30.30
CA GLY A 80 -13.66 -15.71 -30.56
C GLY A 80 -14.98 -15.97 -29.82
N LEU A 81 -15.72 -14.91 -29.48
CA LEU A 81 -17.00 -15.03 -28.79
C LEU A 81 -18.14 -15.21 -29.82
N SER A 82 -19.17 -15.96 -29.45
CA SER A 82 -20.37 -16.13 -30.29
C SER A 82 -21.15 -14.82 -30.41
N LEU A 83 -21.52 -14.45 -31.64
CA LEU A 83 -22.38 -13.30 -31.88
C LEU A 83 -23.79 -13.59 -31.32
N PRO A 84 -24.36 -12.69 -30.51
CA PRO A 84 -25.71 -12.87 -30.00
C PRO A 84 -26.73 -12.70 -31.14
N THR A 85 -27.83 -13.47 -31.06
CA THR A 85 -28.98 -13.36 -31.97
C THR A 85 -30.19 -12.94 -31.15
N PRO A 86 -30.76 -11.72 -31.34
CA PRO A 86 -30.38 -10.69 -32.30
C PRO A 86 -29.11 -9.93 -31.90
N ALA A 87 -28.31 -9.54 -32.90
CA ALA A 87 -27.04 -8.81 -32.73
C ALA A 87 -27.26 -7.31 -32.43
N THR A 88 -28.10 -7.01 -31.45
CA THR A 88 -28.34 -5.65 -30.97
C THR A 88 -27.10 -5.12 -30.24
N ARG A 89 -26.91 -3.79 -30.24
CA ARG A 89 -25.82 -3.13 -29.51
C ARG A 89 -25.77 -3.57 -28.04
N LYS A 90 -26.93 -3.58 -27.38
CA LYS A 90 -27.05 -3.97 -25.97
C LYS A 90 -26.61 -5.43 -25.75
N ALA A 91 -27.01 -6.34 -26.63
CA ALA A 91 -26.60 -7.74 -26.55
C ALA A 91 -25.09 -7.89 -26.75
N LEU A 92 -24.49 -7.20 -27.72
CA LEU A 92 -23.05 -7.21 -27.97
C LEU A 92 -22.25 -6.68 -26.76
N VAL A 93 -22.69 -5.55 -26.19
CA VAL A 93 -22.09 -4.98 -24.97
C VAL A 93 -22.17 -5.99 -23.82
N ASN A 94 -23.33 -6.61 -23.61
CA ASN A 94 -23.51 -7.58 -22.54
C ASN A 94 -22.60 -8.80 -22.70
N VAL A 95 -22.46 -9.34 -23.92
CA VAL A 95 -21.56 -10.47 -24.20
C VAL A 95 -20.11 -10.10 -23.88
N LEU A 96 -19.65 -8.91 -24.31
CA LEU A 96 -18.29 -8.44 -24.05
C LEU A 96 -18.04 -8.17 -22.56
N VAL A 97 -19.00 -7.55 -21.87
CA VAL A 97 -18.92 -7.32 -20.41
C VAL A 97 -18.86 -8.65 -19.67
N ALA A 98 -19.76 -9.59 -19.99
CA ALA A 98 -19.78 -10.90 -19.35
C ALA A 98 -18.46 -11.65 -19.55
N ALA A 99 -17.93 -11.66 -20.79
CA ALA A 99 -16.66 -12.30 -21.10
C ALA A 99 -15.49 -11.71 -20.31
N ASP A 100 -15.48 -10.39 -20.08
CA ASP A 100 -14.46 -9.73 -19.25
C ASP A 100 -14.60 -10.11 -17.77
N GLU A 101 -15.82 -10.21 -17.23
CA GLU A 101 -16.05 -10.56 -15.81
C GLU A 101 -15.78 -12.05 -15.53
N THR A 102 -15.95 -12.93 -16.53
CA THR A 102 -15.65 -14.37 -16.40
C THR A 102 -14.23 -14.72 -16.82
N ARG A 103 -13.40 -13.74 -17.17
CA ARG A 103 -12.07 -14.01 -17.70
C ARG A 103 -11.18 -14.62 -16.61
N THR A 104 -10.76 -15.85 -16.84
CA THR A 104 -9.70 -16.50 -16.07
C THR A 104 -8.35 -16.25 -16.75
N PHE A 105 -7.27 -16.31 -15.97
CA PHE A 105 -5.91 -16.24 -16.50
C PHE A 105 -5.15 -17.51 -16.14
N ASP A 106 -5.65 -18.62 -16.69
CA ASP A 106 -5.19 -19.98 -16.31
C ASP A 106 -3.73 -20.23 -16.65
N ARG A 107 -3.21 -19.53 -17.66
CA ARG A 107 -1.83 -19.65 -18.14
C ARG A 107 -0.84 -18.71 -17.46
N PHE A 108 -1.23 -18.04 -16.37
CA PHE A 108 -0.29 -17.17 -15.64
C PHE A 108 0.97 -17.92 -15.21
N GLN A 109 0.81 -19.17 -14.74
CA GLN A 109 1.91 -19.99 -14.25
C GLN A 109 2.75 -20.61 -15.38
N ASP A 110 2.26 -20.59 -16.62
CA ASP A 110 3.00 -21.03 -17.80
C ASP A 110 4.01 -19.97 -18.27
N LEU A 111 3.86 -18.72 -17.80
CA LEU A 111 4.83 -17.65 -18.07
C LEU A 111 6.17 -17.98 -17.40
N PRO A 112 7.31 -17.72 -18.05
CA PRO A 112 8.61 -17.77 -17.40
C PRO A 112 8.66 -16.91 -16.12
N PRO A 113 9.41 -17.33 -15.09
CA PRO A 113 9.52 -16.60 -13.82
C PRO A 113 9.87 -15.12 -13.99
N GLU A 114 10.70 -14.77 -14.98
CA GLU A 114 11.13 -13.40 -15.25
C GLU A 114 9.95 -12.51 -15.66
N LEU A 115 9.05 -13.04 -16.50
CA LEU A 115 7.85 -12.31 -16.91
C LEU A 115 6.84 -12.18 -15.76
N ARG A 116 6.73 -13.21 -14.91
CA ARG A 116 5.90 -13.12 -13.69
C ARG A 116 6.43 -12.05 -12.74
N GLU A 117 7.76 -12.00 -12.55
CA GLU A 117 8.43 -10.97 -11.76
C GLU A 117 8.09 -9.56 -12.25
N ASP A 118 8.15 -9.33 -13.56
CA ASP A 118 7.82 -8.03 -14.15
C ASP A 118 6.35 -7.65 -13.99
N ILE A 119 5.43 -8.61 -14.09
CA ILE A 119 4.01 -8.38 -13.79
C ILE A 119 3.83 -8.00 -12.31
N TYR A 120 4.52 -8.68 -11.39
CA TYR A 120 4.47 -8.33 -9.97
C TYR A 120 5.01 -6.93 -9.68
N LYS A 121 6.11 -6.54 -10.34
CA LYS A 121 6.65 -5.17 -10.23
C LYS A 121 5.61 -4.15 -10.69
N LEU A 122 5.04 -4.32 -11.88
CA LEU A 122 3.99 -3.44 -12.41
C LEU A 122 2.79 -3.34 -11.46
N TYR A 123 2.38 -4.46 -10.86
CA TYR A 123 1.30 -4.48 -9.88
C TYR A 123 1.64 -3.68 -8.61
N PHE A 124 2.83 -3.86 -8.04
CA PHE A 124 3.25 -3.14 -6.84
C PHE A 124 3.62 -1.68 -7.09
N ASP A 125 4.06 -1.32 -8.30
CA ASP A 125 4.35 0.06 -8.70
C ASP A 125 3.09 0.92 -8.78
N ALA A 126 1.91 0.29 -8.93
CA ALA A 126 0.62 0.97 -8.87
C ALA A 126 0.20 1.34 -7.42
N PHE A 127 0.87 0.82 -6.40
CA PHE A 127 0.56 1.13 -5.01
C PHE A 127 1.10 2.51 -4.61
N PRO A 128 0.50 3.15 -3.59
CA PRO A 128 1.09 4.34 -2.99
C PRO A 128 2.54 4.09 -2.56
N GLU A 129 3.40 5.08 -2.76
CA GLU A 129 4.84 4.99 -2.43
C GLU A 129 5.06 4.53 -0.97
N LYS A 130 4.22 5.02 -0.05
CA LYS A 130 4.27 4.76 1.39
C LYS A 130 2.99 4.04 1.83
N LEU A 131 3.13 2.89 2.48
CA LEU A 131 2.02 2.14 3.09
C LEU A 131 2.13 2.14 4.62
N ILE A 132 0.99 2.33 5.30
CA ILE A 132 0.89 2.32 6.76
C ILE A 132 0.49 0.91 7.20
N CYS A 133 1.45 0.16 7.75
CA CYS A 133 1.25 -1.20 8.25
C CYS A 133 0.31 -2.06 7.38
N PRO A 134 0.59 -2.17 6.06
CA PRO A 134 -0.32 -2.85 5.14
C PRO A 134 -0.42 -4.33 5.50
N THR A 135 -1.63 -4.88 5.36
CA THR A 135 -1.76 -6.35 5.28
C THR A 135 -1.06 -6.85 4.01
N GLN A 136 -0.85 -8.16 3.90
CA GLN A 136 -0.27 -8.72 2.69
C GLN A 136 -1.20 -8.54 1.49
N PRO A 137 -0.67 -8.15 0.31
CA PRO A 137 -1.50 -7.91 -0.87
C PRO A 137 -2.33 -9.14 -1.23
N PRO A 138 -3.59 -8.98 -1.68
CA PRO A 138 -4.47 -10.10 -2.03
C PRO A 138 -3.82 -11.07 -3.01
N LEU A 139 -3.04 -10.56 -3.96
CA LEU A 139 -2.30 -11.37 -4.94
C LEU A 139 -1.45 -12.46 -4.26
N THR A 140 -0.78 -12.12 -3.15
CA THR A 140 0.09 -13.03 -2.38
C THR A 140 -0.66 -14.07 -1.55
N ARG A 141 -2.00 -14.04 -1.58
CA ARG A 141 -2.89 -14.99 -0.87
C ARG A 141 -3.56 -15.99 -1.80
N THR A 142 -3.33 -15.89 -3.11
CA THR A 142 -3.97 -16.72 -4.13
C THR A 142 -3.40 -18.14 -4.18
N ASN A 143 -2.07 -18.27 -4.25
CA ASN A 143 -1.36 -19.56 -4.29
C ASN A 143 0.05 -19.42 -3.67
N ARG A 144 0.62 -20.53 -3.18
CA ARG A 144 1.98 -20.61 -2.62
C ARG A 144 3.06 -20.11 -3.58
N LEU A 145 3.04 -20.50 -4.87
CA LEU A 145 4.05 -20.07 -5.84
C LEU A 145 4.05 -18.54 -6.01
N ILE A 146 2.87 -17.97 -6.30
CA ILE A 146 2.69 -16.52 -6.44
C ILE A 146 3.14 -15.80 -5.16
N ARG A 147 2.83 -16.38 -3.99
CA ARG A 147 3.24 -15.84 -2.71
C ARG A 147 4.76 -15.82 -2.54
N GLU A 148 5.46 -16.88 -2.92
CA GLU A 148 6.92 -16.99 -2.81
C GLU A 148 7.63 -16.02 -3.77
N GLU A 149 7.09 -15.83 -4.97
CA GLU A 149 7.68 -14.94 -5.98
C GLU A 149 7.35 -13.46 -5.74
N ALA A 150 6.08 -13.13 -5.46
CA ALA A 150 5.63 -11.73 -5.41
C ALA A 150 5.97 -11.05 -4.08
N LEU A 151 5.96 -11.78 -2.97
CA LEU A 151 6.11 -11.18 -1.65
C LEU A 151 7.50 -10.55 -1.39
N PRO A 152 8.63 -11.14 -1.84
CA PRO A 152 9.92 -10.47 -1.83
C PRO A 152 9.92 -9.16 -2.62
N ILE A 153 9.23 -9.11 -3.76
CA ILE A 153 9.13 -7.90 -4.59
C ILE A 153 8.34 -6.82 -3.86
N PHE A 154 7.22 -7.18 -3.25
CA PHE A 154 6.42 -6.27 -2.42
C PHE A 154 7.26 -5.61 -1.32
N TYR A 155 7.97 -6.40 -0.51
CA TYR A 155 8.80 -5.89 0.59
C TYR A 155 10.05 -5.11 0.11
N LYS A 156 10.47 -5.35 -1.14
CA LYS A 156 11.59 -4.67 -1.79
C LYS A 156 11.20 -3.32 -2.40
N SER A 157 10.01 -3.22 -2.97
CA SER A 157 9.55 -2.05 -3.72
C SER A 157 8.84 -1.03 -2.85
N ILE A 158 8.12 -1.48 -1.82
CA ILE A 158 7.28 -0.62 -0.98
C ILE A 158 8.03 -0.03 0.21
N ARG A 159 7.66 1.21 0.58
CA ARG A 159 8.09 1.87 1.81
C ARG A 159 7.05 1.65 2.91
N PHE A 160 7.45 0.99 3.98
CA PHE A 160 6.56 0.68 5.11
C PHE A 160 6.68 1.73 6.21
N GLN A 161 5.57 2.29 6.67
CA GLN A 161 5.50 3.15 7.85
C GLN A 161 5.15 2.33 9.08
N LEU A 162 6.02 2.41 10.08
CA LEU A 162 5.85 1.82 11.41
C LEU A 162 5.68 2.94 12.42
N ALA A 163 4.70 2.80 13.30
CA ALA A 163 4.39 3.78 14.32
C ALA A 163 4.71 3.25 15.71
N PHE A 164 5.48 4.02 16.48
CA PHE A 164 5.81 3.75 17.87
C PHE A 164 5.39 4.93 18.73
N PHE A 165 4.84 4.65 19.91
CA PHE A 165 4.37 5.67 20.84
C PHE A 165 4.93 5.48 22.24
N TYR A 166 5.12 6.59 22.94
CA TYR A 166 5.33 6.57 24.38
C TYR A 166 3.99 6.38 25.08
N GLY A 167 3.87 5.31 25.87
CA GLY A 167 2.78 5.20 26.83
C GLY A 167 3.04 6.16 27.98
N GLN A 168 2.25 7.23 28.10
CA GLN A 168 2.18 7.95 29.37
C GLN A 168 1.45 7.03 30.34
N SER A 169 2.17 6.37 31.24
CA SER A 169 1.51 5.84 32.43
C SER A 169 0.82 7.03 33.10
N GLN A 170 -0.48 6.94 33.36
CA GLN A 170 -1.19 7.93 34.18
C GLN A 170 -0.61 7.84 35.59
N SER A 171 0.56 8.44 35.79
CA SER A 171 1.17 8.67 37.09
C SER A 171 0.50 9.92 37.63
N THR A 172 -0.48 9.71 38.50
CA THR A 172 -0.98 10.74 39.40
C THR A 172 0.21 11.42 40.08
N SER A 173 0.39 12.72 39.80
CA SER A 173 1.17 13.70 40.57
C SER A 173 2.58 13.27 41.02
N ASP A 174 3.57 13.29 40.13
CA ASP A 174 4.76 14.17 40.23
C ASP A 174 5.80 13.88 39.13
N GLU A 175 6.52 14.93 38.76
CA GLU A 175 7.25 15.21 37.51
C GLU A 175 8.47 14.34 37.15
N THR A 176 8.31 13.04 36.98
CA THR A 176 9.32 12.26 36.22
C THR A 176 8.65 11.42 35.15
N ILE A 177 9.01 11.68 33.88
CA ILE A 177 8.74 10.78 32.76
C ILE A 177 9.57 9.51 33.05
N ASN A 178 9.07 8.67 33.95
CA ASN A 178 9.71 7.42 34.32
C ASN A 178 9.80 6.54 33.08
N LYS A 179 11.03 6.30 32.61
CA LYS A 179 11.47 5.42 31.50
C LYS A 179 10.33 4.80 30.69
N GLY A 180 9.63 5.63 29.92
CA GLY A 180 8.53 5.16 29.07
C GLY A 180 9.09 4.22 28.01
N THR A 181 8.64 2.97 27.98
CA THR A 181 8.97 2.06 26.87
C THR A 181 8.21 2.50 25.62
N LEU A 182 8.88 2.62 24.46
CA LEU A 182 8.20 2.83 23.18
C LEU A 182 7.39 1.58 22.87
N ARG A 183 6.09 1.70 22.63
CA ARG A 183 5.26 0.59 22.20
C ARG A 183 4.89 0.76 20.73
N PRO A 184 4.96 -0.30 19.91
CA PRO A 184 4.36 -0.25 18.57
C PRO A 184 2.85 -0.08 18.70
N ASP A 185 2.22 0.64 17.77
CA ASP A 185 0.77 0.61 17.64
C ASP A 185 0.27 -0.80 17.25
N PHE A 186 -1.04 -1.02 17.35
CA PHE A 186 -1.63 -2.32 17.04
C PHE A 186 -1.29 -2.79 15.61
N PRO A 187 -1.39 -1.93 14.57
CA PRO A 187 -0.98 -2.27 13.20
C PRO A 187 0.49 -2.64 13.06
N THR A 188 1.38 -1.85 13.66
CA THR A 188 2.82 -2.13 13.66
C THR A 188 3.08 -3.45 14.37
N THR A 189 2.40 -3.74 15.48
CA THR A 189 2.52 -5.01 16.20
C THR A 189 2.14 -6.19 15.31
N ALA A 190 0.98 -6.12 14.64
CA ALA A 190 0.53 -7.16 13.73
C ALA A 190 1.51 -7.36 12.56
N PHE A 191 2.00 -6.27 11.97
CA PHE A 191 2.97 -6.31 10.89
C PHE A 191 4.32 -6.92 11.33
N LEU A 192 4.85 -6.52 12.48
CA LEU A 192 6.08 -7.08 13.05
C LEU A 192 5.92 -8.56 13.40
N HIS A 193 4.75 -8.97 13.88
CA HIS A 193 4.45 -10.38 14.12
C HIS A 193 4.47 -11.19 12.80
N GLN A 194 3.86 -10.67 11.73
CA GLN A 194 3.92 -11.30 10.40
C GLN A 194 5.36 -11.41 9.86
N LEU A 195 6.19 -10.38 10.05
CA LEU A 195 7.60 -10.43 9.69
C LEU A 195 8.39 -11.44 10.54
N SER A 196 8.06 -11.57 11.82
CA SER A 196 8.74 -12.52 12.72
C SER A 196 8.51 -13.98 12.32
N ALA A 197 7.33 -14.30 11.77
CA ALA A 197 7.00 -15.63 11.29
C ALA A 197 7.81 -16.03 10.04
N ARG A 198 8.49 -15.07 9.40
CA ARG A 198 9.26 -15.27 8.17
C ARG A 198 10.58 -14.50 8.25
N PRO A 199 11.58 -15.04 8.97
CA PRO A 199 12.84 -14.34 9.23
C PRO A 199 13.68 -14.06 7.97
N ASP A 200 13.33 -14.74 6.87
CA ASP A 200 13.85 -14.57 5.52
C ASP A 200 13.18 -13.41 4.77
N GLN A 201 12.10 -12.81 5.29
CA GLN A 201 11.51 -11.61 4.71
C GLN A 201 12.40 -10.40 4.94
N ILE A 202 12.51 -9.60 3.88
CA ILE A 202 13.54 -8.58 3.84
C ILE A 202 13.01 -7.25 3.34
N LEU A 203 13.19 -6.20 4.15
CA LEU A 203 12.69 -4.86 3.87
C LEU A 203 13.83 -3.99 3.31
N ARG A 204 13.56 -3.26 2.23
CA ARG A 204 14.54 -2.29 1.69
C ARG A 204 14.40 -0.89 2.27
N LYS A 205 13.17 -0.47 2.52
CA LYS A 205 12.83 0.88 2.96
C LYS A 205 11.79 0.81 4.07
N VAL A 206 12.14 1.35 5.23
CA VAL A 206 11.24 1.43 6.39
C VAL A 206 11.27 2.84 6.92
N VAL A 207 10.11 3.42 7.14
CA VAL A 207 9.93 4.64 7.91
C VAL A 207 9.50 4.25 9.31
N ILE A 208 10.21 4.76 10.29
CA ILE A 208 9.86 4.64 11.69
C ILE A 208 9.39 6.03 12.13
N ASP A 209 8.08 6.14 12.35
CA ASP A 209 7.47 7.31 12.95
C ASP A 209 7.32 7.07 14.45
N ILE A 210 7.85 8.00 15.23
CA ILE A 210 7.86 7.96 16.69
C ILE A 210 7.05 9.15 17.16
N GLY A 211 6.01 8.88 17.94
CA GLY A 211 5.10 9.89 18.44
C GLY A 211 4.73 9.72 19.90
N VAL A 212 3.78 10.52 20.35
CA VAL A 212 3.09 10.35 21.63
C VAL A 212 1.65 9.96 21.31
N ALA A 213 1.15 8.89 21.91
CA ALA A 213 -0.27 8.54 21.77
C ALA A 213 -1.02 8.94 23.04
N SER A 214 -2.23 9.47 22.88
CA SER A 214 -3.22 9.45 23.96
C SER A 214 -3.75 8.02 24.09
N ILE A 215 -3.89 7.56 25.33
CA ILE A 215 -4.45 6.23 25.67
C ILE A 215 -5.83 6.04 25.03
N GLU A 216 -6.60 7.12 24.89
CA GLU A 216 -7.99 7.07 24.43
C GLU A 216 -8.15 6.82 22.93
N GLY A 217 -7.07 6.95 22.14
CA GLY A 217 -7.17 6.92 20.69
C GLY A 217 -6.76 5.60 20.03
N PHE A 218 -5.72 4.93 20.53
CA PHE A 218 -4.96 3.86 19.82
C PHE A 218 -4.66 4.15 18.33
N ARG A 219 -4.90 5.37 17.84
CA ARG A 219 -4.73 5.82 16.47
C ARG A 219 -3.59 6.81 16.45
N PHE A 220 -2.62 6.50 15.62
CA PHE A 220 -1.48 7.37 15.39
C PHE A 220 -1.90 8.49 14.45
N LEU A 221 -2.01 9.71 14.98
CA LEU A 221 -2.30 10.88 14.15
C LEU A 221 -0.98 11.46 13.63
N ASP A 222 -0.94 11.87 12.37
CA ASP A 222 0.23 12.55 11.77
C ASP A 222 0.66 13.82 12.52
N SER A 223 -0.20 14.37 13.37
CA SER A 223 0.06 15.50 14.26
C SER A 223 0.83 15.11 15.53
N SER A 224 0.83 13.83 15.91
CA SER A 224 1.50 13.33 17.12
C SER A 224 2.90 12.76 16.86
N VAL A 225 3.35 12.73 15.61
CA VAL A 225 4.71 12.36 15.21
C VAL A 225 5.71 13.39 15.73
N LEU A 226 6.59 12.96 16.61
CA LEU A 226 7.72 13.75 17.10
C LEU A 226 8.92 13.63 16.15
N ILE A 227 9.22 12.41 15.71
CA ILE A 227 10.38 12.09 14.87
C ILE A 227 9.94 11.09 13.80
N SER A 228 10.33 11.35 12.56
CA SER A 228 10.25 10.38 11.47
C SER A 228 11.66 10.03 11.04
N ALA A 229 12.01 8.75 11.01
CA ALA A 229 13.31 8.26 10.56
C ALA A 229 13.14 7.27 9.41
N GLU A 230 13.74 7.57 8.25
CA GLU A 230 13.71 6.67 7.11
C GLU A 230 14.99 5.83 7.06
N LEU A 231 14.84 4.54 7.33
CA LEU A 231 15.88 3.53 7.19
C LEU A 231 15.88 2.99 5.76
N THR A 232 17.03 3.10 5.11
CA THR A 232 17.22 2.61 3.74
C THR A 232 18.48 1.76 3.62
N VAL A 233 18.40 0.75 2.77
CA VAL A 233 19.52 -0.12 2.42
C VAL A 233 20.11 0.38 1.10
N LYS A 234 21.28 1.02 1.13
CA LYS A 234 21.95 1.51 -0.09
C LYS A 234 23.07 0.54 -0.49
N PRO A 235 23.07 0.02 -1.73
CA PRO A 235 24.23 -0.70 -2.24
C PRO A 235 25.37 0.30 -2.51
N LYS A 236 26.52 0.13 -1.85
CA LYS A 236 27.80 0.75 -2.21
C LYS A 236 28.71 -0.34 -2.80
N LYS A 237 29.67 0.04 -3.65
CA LYS A 237 30.61 -0.89 -4.31
C LYS A 237 31.24 -1.87 -3.28
N GLY A 238 30.72 -3.09 -3.19
CA GLY A 238 31.18 -4.13 -2.26
C GLY A 238 30.67 -4.05 -0.81
N GLN A 239 29.84 -3.07 -0.44
CA GLN A 239 29.33 -2.92 0.93
C GLN A 239 27.87 -2.45 0.92
N ILE A 240 27.03 -2.97 1.82
CA ILE A 240 25.70 -2.43 2.06
C ILE A 240 25.77 -1.51 3.28
N ASP A 241 25.29 -0.28 3.10
CA ASP A 241 25.22 0.71 4.18
C ASP A 241 23.76 0.92 4.57
N LYS A 242 23.47 0.79 5.88
CA LYS A 242 22.18 1.12 6.47
C LYS A 242 22.23 2.58 6.84
N ASP A 243 21.51 3.40 6.09
CA ASP A 243 21.57 4.86 6.24
C ASP A 243 20.20 5.41 6.67
N ILE A 244 20.26 6.51 7.44
CA ILE A 244 19.09 7.31 7.76
C ILE A 244 18.97 8.35 6.65
N SER A 245 18.22 8.00 5.62
CA SER A 245 18.10 8.84 4.42
C SER A 245 17.35 10.15 4.68
N ARG A 246 16.41 10.15 5.63
CA ARG A 246 15.64 11.34 6.00
C ARG A 246 15.27 11.29 7.47
N MET A 247 15.41 12.43 8.16
CA MET A 247 14.86 12.62 9.51
C MET A 247 14.13 13.96 9.56
N GLY A 248 12.83 13.95 9.89
CA GLY A 248 11.95 15.12 9.85
C GLY A 248 11.25 15.39 11.19
N ARG A 249 10.86 16.66 11.40
CA ARG A 249 10.21 17.19 12.62
C ARG A 249 8.78 17.65 12.31
N LYS A 250 7.85 17.54 13.27
CA LYS A 250 6.69 18.44 13.42
C LYS A 250 6.74 19.12 14.81
N PRO A 251 6.20 20.35 14.98
CA PRO A 251 6.85 21.38 15.79
C PRO A 251 6.54 21.27 17.30
N LYS A 252 7.58 21.45 18.13
CA LYS A 252 7.63 22.17 19.44
C LYS A 252 8.69 21.66 20.46
N LYS A 253 9.34 20.50 20.27
CA LYS A 253 10.51 20.07 21.08
C LYS A 253 11.79 19.80 20.25
N GLY A 254 12.93 19.77 20.94
CA GLY A 254 14.24 20.32 20.56
C GLY A 254 15.03 19.63 19.44
N LYS A 255 15.87 20.44 18.77
CA LYS A 255 16.90 19.97 17.83
C LYS A 255 17.84 18.93 18.44
N GLU A 256 18.05 19.03 19.75
CA GLU A 256 18.85 18.13 20.58
C GLU A 256 18.28 16.70 20.60
N LEU A 257 16.98 16.54 20.84
CA LEU A 257 16.32 15.23 20.81
C LEU A 257 16.50 14.52 19.46
N VAL A 258 16.32 15.26 18.37
CA VAL A 258 16.54 14.73 17.01
C VAL A 258 18.00 14.34 16.79
N ALA A 259 18.94 15.16 17.29
CA ALA A 259 20.37 14.87 17.21
C ALA A 259 20.75 13.61 18.02
N ASN A 260 20.21 13.46 19.22
CA ASN A 260 20.44 12.31 20.11
C ASN A 260 19.87 11.02 19.50
N VAL A 261 18.60 11.03 19.06
CA VAL A 261 18.01 9.86 18.39
C VAL A 261 18.78 9.51 17.11
N ARG A 262 19.25 10.51 16.35
CA ARG A 262 20.07 10.28 15.15
C ARG A 262 21.43 9.68 15.46
N SER A 263 22.13 10.19 16.48
CA SER A 263 23.45 9.68 16.88
C SER A 263 23.33 8.24 17.38
N GLU A 264 22.29 7.95 18.17
CA GLU A 264 21.97 6.63 18.68
C GLU A 264 21.62 5.64 17.58
N LEU A 265 20.76 6.03 16.64
CA LEU A 265 20.43 5.18 15.49
C LEU A 265 21.67 4.86 14.66
N LYS A 266 22.51 5.87 14.38
CA LYS A 266 23.77 5.66 13.67
C LYS A 266 24.72 4.75 14.46
N ARG A 267 24.74 4.82 15.79
CA ARG A 267 25.58 3.98 16.65
C ARG A 267 25.13 2.52 16.59
N SER A 268 23.83 2.28 16.77
CA SER A 268 23.23 0.94 16.73
C SER A 268 23.35 0.28 15.36
N LEU A 269 23.28 1.06 14.27
CA LEU A 269 23.42 0.53 12.90
C LEU A 269 24.88 0.31 12.46
N ARG A 270 25.86 1.02 13.05
CA ARG A 270 27.29 0.92 12.70
C ARG A 270 27.94 -0.45 13.00
N GLY A 271 27.30 -1.29 13.81
CA GLY A 271 27.77 -2.66 14.11
C GLY A 271 27.27 -3.74 13.14
N CYS A 272 26.36 -3.42 12.22
CA CYS A 272 25.74 -4.40 11.33
C CYS A 272 26.58 -4.66 10.05
N SER A 273 27.78 -5.24 10.24
CA SER A 273 28.60 -6.10 9.36
C SER A 273 29.09 -5.63 7.97
N LYS A 274 30.40 -5.84 7.74
CA LYS A 274 31.12 -5.80 6.44
C LYS A 274 30.92 -7.07 5.58
N ARG A 275 30.15 -8.05 6.03
CA ARG A 275 29.87 -9.28 5.28
C ARG A 275 28.38 -9.58 5.31
N ALA A 276 27.86 -9.92 4.13
CA ALA A 276 26.49 -10.27 3.80
C ALA A 276 25.57 -9.11 3.38
N LYS A 277 24.78 -9.42 2.34
CA LYS A 277 23.85 -8.58 1.57
C LYS A 277 22.65 -8.08 2.40
N GLU A 278 22.84 -7.75 3.67
CA GLU A 278 21.74 -7.67 4.62
C GLU A 278 21.01 -6.32 4.59
N MET A 279 19.91 -6.37 3.85
CA MET A 279 18.73 -5.52 3.96
C MET A 279 18.19 -5.44 5.42
N LEU A 280 17.13 -4.63 5.67
CA LEU A 280 16.59 -4.45 7.02
C LEU A 280 15.82 -5.69 7.48
N LYS A 281 16.26 -6.25 8.61
CA LYS A 281 15.64 -7.37 9.32
C LYS A 281 14.85 -6.87 10.53
N LEU A 282 14.02 -7.73 11.11
CA LEU A 282 13.26 -7.43 12.32
C LEU A 282 14.14 -6.92 13.48
N LYS A 283 15.33 -7.52 13.67
CA LYS A 283 16.31 -7.08 14.67
C LYS A 283 16.77 -5.63 14.47
N ASP A 284 16.85 -5.15 13.22
CA ASP A 284 17.26 -3.78 12.90
C ASP A 284 16.16 -2.78 13.28
N ILE A 285 14.90 -3.14 13.07
CA ILE A 285 13.74 -2.34 13.49
C ILE A 285 13.72 -2.22 15.02
N TYR A 286 13.90 -3.33 15.74
CA TYR A 286 13.97 -3.29 17.21
C TYR A 286 15.20 -2.55 17.73
N ALA A 287 16.36 -2.68 17.07
CA ALA A 287 17.54 -1.89 17.40
C ALA A 287 17.28 -0.39 17.19
N ALA A 288 16.59 -0.02 16.10
CA ALA A 288 16.21 1.35 15.83
C ALA A 288 15.21 1.90 16.87
N ARG A 289 14.23 1.09 17.27
CA ARG A 289 13.32 1.41 18.38
C ARG A 289 14.10 1.65 19.68
N ARG A 290 15.00 0.75 20.09
CA ARG A 290 15.79 0.90 21.32
C ARG A 290 16.70 2.13 21.28
N ALA A 291 17.30 2.41 20.12
CA ALA A 291 18.11 3.61 19.92
C ALA A 291 17.26 4.88 20.07
N ALA A 292 16.03 4.87 19.58
CA ALA A 292 15.09 5.95 19.84
C ALA A 292 14.75 6.05 21.33
N GLU A 293 14.36 4.96 22.00
CA GLU A 293 14.12 4.94 23.46
C GLU A 293 15.28 5.58 24.23
N ASN A 294 16.52 5.21 23.91
CA ASN A 294 17.72 5.77 24.55
C ASN A 294 17.99 7.24 24.24
N GLY A 295 17.66 7.73 23.03
CA GLY A 295 17.89 9.13 22.66
C GLY A 295 16.85 10.10 23.23
N PHE A 296 15.73 9.58 23.74
CA PHE A 296 14.69 10.33 24.44
C PHE A 296 14.93 10.42 25.96
N LEU A 297 15.72 9.50 26.52
CA LEU A 297 16.16 9.50 27.92
C LEU A 297 17.42 10.38 28.08
#